data_AF-A0A960P5W5-F1
#
_entry.id   AF-A0A960P5W5-F1
#
_cell.length_a   1.000
_cell.length_b   1.000
_cell.length_c   1.000
_cell.angle_alpha   90.00
_cell.angle_beta   90.00
_cell.angle_gamma   90.00
#
_symmetry.space_group_name_H-M   'P 1'
#
loop_
_entity.id
_entity.type
_entity.pdbx_description
1 polymer ?
#
loop_
_entity_poly.entity_id
_entity_poly.type
_entity_poly.pdbx_seq_one_letter_code
_entity_poly.pdbx_strand_id
1 'polypeptide(L)'
;MADGVTGDEVADLLGVLIRNRCVSRFEGISSIGNESVNAATLRAVVEGPGVDVDWHEAIDGRASLVARIAGSDPAAPSLALMGH
;
A
#
# COMPACT_ATOMS: atom_id res chain seq x y z
N MET A 1 7.45 -21.04 -13.78
CA MET A 1 6.06 -20.81 -13.32
C MET A 1 6.19 -20.06 -12.02
N ALA A 2 5.86 -18.78 -11.99
CA ALA A 2 5.86 -18.04 -10.73
C ALA A 2 4.78 -18.68 -9.84
N ASP A 3 5.18 -19.10 -8.63
CA ASP A 3 4.23 -19.49 -7.60
C ASP A 3 3.43 -18.23 -7.27
N GLY A 4 2.18 -18.19 -7.71
CA GLY A 4 1.33 -17.02 -7.54
C GLY A 4 1.05 -16.78 -6.06
N VAL A 5 0.81 -15.53 -5.68
CA VAL A 5 0.36 -15.21 -4.33
C VAL A 5 -0.84 -16.10 -3.95
N THR A 6 -0.69 -16.84 -2.87
CA THR A 6 -1.70 -17.78 -2.38
C THR A 6 -2.78 -17.07 -1.57
N GLY A 7 -3.94 -17.71 -1.44
CA GLY A 7 -5.01 -17.19 -0.58
C GLY A 7 -4.58 -17.03 0.88
N ASP A 8 -3.71 -17.91 1.37
CA ASP A 8 -3.20 -17.89 2.74
C ASP A 8 -2.26 -16.70 2.96
N GLU A 9 -1.36 -16.40 2.02
CA GLU A 9 -0.48 -15.21 2.08
C GLU A 9 -1.29 -13.90 2.10
N VAL A 10 -2.36 -13.82 1.29
CA VAL A 10 -3.27 -12.66 1.32
C VAL A 10 -3.98 -12.56 2.67
N ALA A 11 -4.48 -13.68 3.20
CA ALA A 11 -5.17 -13.71 4.49
C ALA A 11 -4.24 -13.28 5.65
N ASP A 12 -2.98 -13.72 5.62
CA ASP A 12 -1.97 -13.34 6.61
C ASP A 12 -1.65 -11.85 6.54
N LEU A 13 -1.43 -11.30 5.34
CA LEU A 13 -1.23 -9.87 5.12
C LEU A 13 -2.43 -9.05 5.63
N LEU A 14 -3.65 -9.44 5.28
CA LEU A 14 -4.87 -8.79 5.78
C LEU A 14 -4.94 -8.83 7.30
N GLY A 15 -4.56 -9.95 7.92
CA GLY A 15 -4.45 -10.08 9.36
C GLY A 15 -3.48 -9.05 9.98
N VAL A 16 -2.32 -8.81 9.35
CA VAL A 16 -1.36 -7.79 9.82
C VAL A 16 -1.95 -6.39 9.66
N LEU A 17 -2.52 -6.05 8.51
CA LEU A 17 -3.11 -4.73 8.24
C LEU A 17 -4.25 -4.41 9.22
N ILE A 18 -5.07 -5.39 9.58
CA ILE A 18 -6.14 -5.23 10.58
C ILE A 18 -5.54 -4.97 11.98
N ARG A 19 -4.50 -5.73 12.37
CA ARG A 19 -3.84 -5.58 13.68
C ARG A 19 -3.10 -4.26 13.86
N ASN A 20 -2.65 -3.64 12.76
CA ASN A 20 -2.07 -2.29 12.76
C ASN A 20 -3.08 -1.22 13.20
N ARG A 21 -4.39 -1.54 13.18
CA ARG A 21 -5.47 -0.63 13.59
C ARG A 21 -5.40 0.71 12.86
N CYS A 22 -5.25 0.64 11.53
CA CYS A 22 -5.19 1.81 10.66
C CYS A 22 -6.55 2.52 10.58
N VAL A 23 -6.91 3.29 11.61
CA VAL A 23 -8.25 3.85 11.79
C VAL A 23 -8.14 5.35 12.05
N SER A 24 -8.61 6.16 11.10
CA SER A 24 -8.72 7.61 11.29
C SER A 24 -9.75 7.91 12.39
N ARG A 25 -9.33 8.53 13.49
CA ARG A 25 -10.23 8.99 14.56
C ARG A 25 -10.48 10.49 14.46
N PHE A 26 -11.73 10.91 14.36
CA PHE A 26 -12.06 12.32 14.35
C PHE A 26 -12.03 12.91 15.77
N GLU A 27 -10.83 13.25 16.27
CA GLU A 27 -10.62 14.04 17.48
C GLU A 27 -9.90 15.36 17.10
N GLY A 28 -10.60 16.24 16.38
CA GLY A 28 -10.04 17.52 15.89
C GLY A 28 -9.47 17.45 14.46
N ILE A 29 -8.66 18.46 14.09
CA ILE A 29 -8.22 18.73 12.69
C ILE A 29 -7.14 17.76 12.18
N SER A 30 -6.47 16.99 13.05
CA SER A 30 -5.46 16.00 12.65
C SER A 30 -5.80 14.61 13.18
N SER A 31 -6.63 13.88 12.44
CA SER A 31 -6.85 12.46 12.71
C SER A 31 -5.72 11.65 12.08
N ILE A 32 -4.79 11.16 12.92
CA ILE A 32 -3.76 10.21 12.49
C ILE A 32 -4.14 8.86 13.07
N GLY A 33 -4.17 7.85 12.22
CA GLY A 33 -4.71 6.54 12.50
C GLY A 33 -3.74 5.41 12.23
N ASN A 34 -2.42 5.62 12.19
CA ASN A 34 -1.38 4.65 11.78
C ASN A 34 -1.27 4.39 10.26
N GLU A 35 -1.63 5.37 9.41
CA GLU A 35 -1.52 5.24 7.97
C GLU A 35 -0.10 4.90 7.51
N SER A 36 0.93 5.52 8.11
CA SER A 36 2.33 5.20 7.79
C SER A 36 2.75 3.77 8.15
N VAL A 37 2.17 3.19 9.20
CA VAL A 37 2.45 1.79 9.58
C VAL A 37 1.86 0.83 8.55
N ASN A 38 0.61 1.08 8.11
CA ASN A 38 -0.01 0.28 7.05
C ASN A 38 0.68 0.47 5.71
N ALA A 39 1.05 1.69 5.34
CA ALA A 39 1.80 1.97 4.12
C ALA A 39 3.17 1.27 4.12
N ALA A 40 3.88 1.25 5.25
CA ALA A 40 5.14 0.50 5.39
C ALA A 40 4.94 -1.01 5.30
N THR A 41 3.86 -1.54 5.87
CA THR A 41 3.50 -2.97 5.76
C THR A 41 3.26 -3.36 4.30
N LEU A 42 2.51 -2.55 3.55
CA LEU A 42 2.26 -2.79 2.13
C LEU A 42 3.53 -2.66 1.30
N ARG A 43 4.38 -1.67 1.58
CA ARG A 43 5.66 -1.48 0.91
C ARG A 43 6.52 -2.74 0.94
N ALA A 44 6.65 -3.37 2.11
CA ALA A 44 7.45 -4.58 2.27
C ALA A 44 6.96 -5.77 1.42
N VAL A 45 5.69 -5.76 0.98
CA VAL A 45 5.11 -6.81 0.12
C VAL A 45 5.26 -6.46 -1.36
N VAL A 46 5.12 -5.19 -1.73
CA VAL A 46 5.10 -4.77 -3.14
C VAL A 46 6.46 -4.35 -3.67
N GLU A 47 7.43 -4.03 -2.81
CA GLU A 47 8.77 -3.66 -3.26
C GLU A 47 9.50 -4.87 -3.85
N GLY A 48 10.16 -4.67 -4.99
CA GLY A 48 10.86 -5.74 -5.68
C GLY A 48 11.32 -5.34 -7.08
N PRO A 49 12.03 -6.24 -7.78
CA PRO A 49 12.51 -5.98 -9.13
C PRO A 49 11.38 -5.60 -10.09
N GLY A 50 11.52 -4.46 -10.77
CA GLY A 50 10.54 -3.98 -11.74
C GLY A 50 9.33 -3.24 -11.15
N VAL A 51 9.32 -3.02 -9.82
CA VAL A 51 8.33 -2.18 -9.14
C VAL A 51 8.99 -0.86 -8.74
N ASP A 52 8.44 0.24 -9.22
CA ASP A 52 8.78 1.58 -8.75
C ASP A 52 7.85 1.97 -7.60
N VAL A 53 8.41 2.51 -6.52
CA VAL A 53 7.68 2.74 -5.26
C VAL A 53 7.90 4.17 -4.79
N ASP A 54 6.81 4.94 -4.81
CA ASP A 54 6.77 6.31 -4.32
C ASP A 54 6.06 6.40 -2.96
N TRP A 55 6.59 7.26 -2.09
CA TRP A 55 6.04 7.56 -0.77
C TRP A 55 5.62 9.02 -0.70
N HIS A 56 4.37 9.26 -0.32
CA HIS A 56 3.80 10.61 -0.25
C HIS A 56 3.17 10.85 1.11
N GLU A 57 3.64 11.84 1.85
CA GLU A 57 3.03 12.27 3.11
C GLU A 57 2.40 13.65 2.95
N ALA A 58 1.07 13.72 3.07
CA ALA A 58 0.36 14.99 3.04
C ALA A 58 0.53 15.77 4.35
N ILE A 59 0.59 15.05 5.46
CA ILE A 59 1.01 15.51 6.79
C ILE A 59 1.84 14.38 7.43
N ASP A 60 2.68 14.73 8.40
CA ASP A 60 3.49 13.76 9.15
C ASP A 60 2.62 12.61 9.68
N GLY A 61 3.02 11.38 9.39
CA GLY A 61 2.29 10.18 9.78
C GLY A 61 1.14 9.75 8.85
N ARG A 62 0.72 10.57 7.87
CA ARG A 62 -0.33 10.23 6.88
C ARG A 62 0.25 9.91 5.50
N ALA A 63 0.91 8.77 5.41
CA ALA A 63 1.52 8.31 4.18
C ALA A 63 0.52 7.67 3.21
N SER A 64 0.78 7.88 1.93
CA SER A 64 0.24 7.15 0.78
C SER A 64 1.39 6.50 0.04
N LEU A 65 1.20 5.24 -0.35
CA LEU A 65 2.16 4.46 -1.13
C LEU A 65 1.63 4.33 -2.56
N VAL A 66 2.48 4.60 -3.56
CA VAL A 66 2.17 4.31 -4.96
C VAL A 66 3.21 3.32 -5.46
N ALA A 67 2.76 2.11 -5.81
CA ALA A 67 3.59 1.08 -6.43
C ALA A 67 3.21 0.95 -7.91
N ARG A 68 4.20 0.99 -8.80
CA ARG A 68 4.02 0.98 -10.25
C ARG A 68 4.82 -0.14 -10.89
N ILE A 69 4.15 -0.92 -11.73
CA ILE A 69 4.78 -1.90 -12.61
C ILE A 69 4.67 -1.37 -14.03
N ALA A 70 5.78 -1.30 -14.75
CA ALA A 70 5.76 -0.90 -16.16
C ALA A 70 5.03 -1.95 -17.00
N GLY A 71 4.04 -1.51 -17.77
CA GLY A 71 3.42 -2.34 -18.79
C GLY A 71 4.38 -2.62 -19.96
N SER A 72 4.08 -3.64 -20.76
CA SER A 72 4.87 -3.95 -21.95
C SER A 72 4.74 -2.91 -23.07
N ASP A 73 3.63 -2.16 -23.09
CA ASP A 73 3.38 -1.06 -24.02
C ASP A 73 3.37 0.29 -23.26
N PRO A 74 4.40 1.14 -23.41
CA PRO A 74 4.47 2.43 -22.74
C PRO A 74 3.48 3.46 -23.29
N ALA A 75 2.86 3.22 -24.45
CA ALA A 75 1.83 4.10 -25.02
C ALA A 75 0.40 3.76 -24.56
N ALA A 76 0.21 2.59 -23.94
CA ALA A 76 -1.08 2.19 -23.41
C ALA A 76 -1.49 3.06 -22.20
N PRO A 77 -2.81 3.32 -21.98
CA PRO A 77 -3.28 4.00 -20.78
C PRO A 77 -2.90 3.24 -19.50
N SER A 78 -2.63 3.98 -18.43
CA SER A 78 -2.37 3.40 -17.11
C SER A 78 -3.64 2.86 -16.46
N LEU A 79 -3.54 1.70 -15.79
CA LEU A 79 -4.55 1.18 -14.87
C LEU A 79 -4.16 1.54 -13.43
N ALA A 80 -5.06 2.16 -12.69
CA ALA A 80 -4.87 2.46 -11.28
C ALA A 80 -5.82 1.62 -10.42
N LEU A 81 -5.27 0.86 -9.48
CA LEU A 81 -6.02 0.17 -8.42
C LEU A 81 -5.80 0.97 -7.14
N MET A 82 -6.85 1.63 -6.64
CA MET A 82 -6.76 2.47 -5.46
C MET A 82 -7.58 1.87 -4.31
N GLY A 83 -6.91 1.65 -3.17
CA GLY A 83 -7.52 1.23 -1.91
C GLY A 83 -7.26 2.27 -0.82
N HIS A 84 -8.07 2.22 0.24
CA HIS A 84 -7.97 3.09 1.42
C HIS A 84 -8.31 2.34 2.71
#